data_AF-A0A842WY24-F1
#
_entry.id   AF-A0A842WY24-F1
#
_cell.length_a   1.000
_cell.length_b   1.000
_cell.length_c   1.000
_cell.angle_alpha   90.00
_cell.angle_beta   90.00
_cell.angle_gamma   90.00
#
_symmetry.space_group_name_H-M   'P 1'
#
loop_
_entity.id
_entity.type
_entity.pdbx_description
1 polymer ?
#
loop_
_entity_poly.entity_id
_entity_poly.type
_entity_poly.pdbx_seq_one_letter_code
_entity_poly.pdbx_strand_id
1 'polypeptide(L)'
;MPEEIKTMTYEFFSWRGFFVGALLIVISMVVQSLISFPQIWLERTFSFTFLVAFSAMTIGTASGGVLVYLFPPDQDVIGVAGLGSDDATQHMALFLILVSLVQPLMSGFIFFFDYYSADEFIFIWVITDFLAPSAGFTASLLHRTNTIAQDLKSYFSENTRLKLSELEWLHGVGPRTAAYRMGMLENAIRRVKDVHLRGHEVVFEKDPFPIG
;
A
#
# COMPACT_ATOMS: atom_id res chain seq x y z
N MET A 1 8.29 -14.12 -18.02
CA MET A 1 7.59 -14.74 -19.19
C MET A 1 6.63 -13.69 -19.75
N PRO A 2 6.56 -13.46 -21.08
CA PRO A 2 5.75 -12.40 -21.68
C PRO A 2 4.22 -12.49 -21.42
N GLU A 3 3.73 -13.59 -20.85
CA GLU A 3 2.33 -13.72 -20.42
C GLU A 3 2.03 -13.17 -19.01
N GLU A 4 3.04 -13.00 -18.14
CA GLU A 4 2.83 -12.54 -16.75
C GLU A 4 2.23 -11.13 -16.68
N ILE A 5 2.57 -10.27 -17.65
CA ILE A 5 2.00 -8.93 -17.76
C ILE A 5 0.51 -8.93 -18.15
N LYS A 6 0.05 -10.00 -18.81
CA LYS A 6 -1.33 -10.11 -19.31
C LYS A 6 -2.30 -10.50 -18.20
N THR A 7 -1.88 -11.35 -17.27
CA THR A 7 -2.72 -11.95 -16.22
C THR A 7 -2.56 -11.33 -14.83
N MET A 8 -1.55 -10.47 -14.61
CA MET A 8 -1.33 -9.75 -13.35
C MET A 8 -1.34 -10.67 -12.11
N THR A 9 -0.45 -11.66 -12.08
CA THR A 9 -0.24 -12.59 -10.96
C THR A 9 0.47 -11.95 -9.76
N TYR A 10 0.06 -10.75 -9.34
CA TYR A 10 0.71 -10.08 -8.20
C TYR A 10 0.11 -10.51 -6.86
N GLU A 11 0.99 -10.56 -5.85
CA GLU A 11 0.64 -10.83 -4.46
C GLU A 11 -0.52 -9.94 -4.02
N PHE A 12 -1.61 -10.58 -3.58
CA PHE A 12 -2.78 -9.93 -2.99
C PHE A 12 -2.33 -8.95 -1.90
N PHE A 13 -1.45 -9.42 -1.03
CA PHE A 13 -0.92 -8.68 0.11
C PHE A 13 0.51 -8.22 -0.13
N SER A 14 0.82 -6.96 0.14
CA SER A 14 2.19 -6.44 0.03
C SER A 14 2.95 -6.61 1.34
N TRP A 15 3.85 -7.59 1.38
CA TRP A 15 4.76 -7.78 2.51
C TRP A 15 5.63 -6.56 2.77
N ARG A 16 6.07 -5.86 1.72
CA ARG A 16 6.84 -4.61 1.88
C ARG A 16 6.02 -3.52 2.56
N GLY A 17 4.78 -3.33 2.14
CA GLY A 17 3.88 -2.36 2.78
C GLY A 17 3.63 -2.71 4.25
N PHE A 18 3.43 -4.00 4.54
CA PHE A 18 3.27 -4.51 5.91
C PHE A 18 4.47 -4.18 6.78
N PHE A 19 5.68 -4.58 6.37
CA PHE A 19 6.88 -4.40 7.19
C PHE A 19 7.22 -2.92 7.38
N VAL A 20 7.08 -2.08 6.35
CA VAL A 20 7.33 -0.64 6.46
C VAL A 20 6.35 0.00 7.44
N GLY A 21 5.05 -0.27 7.32
CA GLY A 21 4.05 0.28 8.23
C GLY A 21 4.24 -0.19 9.68
N ALA A 22 4.41 -1.50 9.87
CA ALA A 22 4.61 -2.11 11.19
C ALA A 22 5.89 -1.60 11.87
N LEU A 23 7.00 -1.50 11.14
CA LEU A 23 8.27 -1.03 11.71
C LEU A 23 8.18 0.45 12.11
N LEU A 24 7.57 1.29 11.28
CA LEU A 24 7.47 2.73 11.56
C LEU A 24 6.63 3.02 12.80
N ILE A 25 5.51 2.31 13.01
CA ILE A 25 4.73 2.49 14.24
C ILE A 25 5.49 1.97 15.46
N VAL A 26 6.19 0.83 15.36
CA VAL A 26 7.02 0.33 16.47
C VAL A 26 8.07 1.36 16.84
N ILE A 27 8.79 1.91 15.86
CA ILE A 27 9.79 2.95 16.11
C ILE A 27 9.15 4.17 16.75
N SER A 28 8.02 4.66 16.21
CA SER A 28 7.32 5.83 16.73
C SER A 28 6.92 5.64 18.20
N MET A 29 6.22 4.55 18.54
CA MET A 29 5.75 4.29 19.89
C MET A 29 6.88 4.00 20.88
N VAL A 30 7.93 3.30 20.46
CA VAL A 30 9.10 3.05 21.31
C VAL A 30 9.84 4.35 21.58
N VAL A 31 10.12 5.16 20.56
CA VAL A 31 10.81 6.45 20.74
C VAL A 31 9.97 7.40 21.58
N GLN A 32 8.65 7.49 21.34
CA GLN A 32 7.72 8.24 22.18
C GLN A 32 7.84 7.81 23.64
N SER A 33 7.76 6.51 23.91
CA SER A 33 7.81 6.02 25.29
C SER A 33 9.14 6.32 25.99
N LEU A 34 10.26 6.34 25.26
CA LEU A 34 11.57 6.63 25.83
C LEU A 34 11.75 8.12 26.15
N ILE A 35 11.09 9.00 25.39
CA ILE A 35 11.18 10.46 25.54
C ILE A 35 10.14 10.97 26.55
N SER A 36 8.88 10.59 26.38
CA SER A 36 7.77 11.19 27.10
C SER A 36 7.44 10.47 28.42
N PHE A 37 7.60 9.14 28.50
CA PHE A 37 7.21 8.37 29.68
C PHE A 37 8.03 7.07 29.87
N PRO A 38 9.35 7.16 30.09
CA PRO A 38 10.22 5.98 30.15
C PRO A 38 9.85 4.99 31.26
N GLN A 39 9.21 5.45 32.33
CA GLN A 39 8.73 4.63 33.44
C GLN A 39 7.75 3.52 33.03
N ILE A 40 7.08 3.65 31.87
CA ILE A 40 6.16 2.62 31.37
C ILE A 40 6.84 1.26 31.19
N TRP A 41 8.15 1.25 30.90
CA TRP A 41 8.96 0.05 30.74
C TRP A 41 9.29 -0.65 32.06
N LEU A 42 9.12 0.02 33.20
CA LEU A 42 9.30 -0.55 34.53
C LEU A 42 7.95 -0.96 35.14
N GLU A 43 6.93 -0.13 34.93
CA GLU A 43 5.62 -0.28 35.60
C GLU A 43 4.67 -1.17 34.80
N ARG A 44 4.70 -1.11 33.46
CA ARG A 44 3.70 -1.74 32.58
C ARG A 44 4.28 -2.35 31.31
N THR A 45 5.51 -2.88 31.38
CA THR A 45 6.29 -3.43 30.26
C THR A 45 5.47 -4.36 29.37
N PHE A 46 4.81 -5.37 29.96
CA PHE A 46 4.08 -6.39 29.22
C PHE A 46 2.87 -5.82 28.50
N SER A 47 2.07 -4.99 29.18
CA SER A 47 0.90 -4.35 28.59
C SER A 47 1.29 -3.41 27.46
N PHE A 48 2.36 -2.62 27.64
CA PHE A 48 2.81 -1.68 26.62
C PHE A 48 3.42 -2.41 25.41
N THR A 49 4.19 -3.46 25.64
CA THR A 49 4.73 -4.32 24.56
C THR A 49 3.59 -4.96 23.76
N PHE A 50 2.54 -5.42 24.42
CA PHE A 50 1.35 -5.94 23.74
C PHE A 50 0.65 -4.87 22.90
N LEU A 51 0.50 -3.65 23.42
CA LEU A 51 -0.03 -2.53 22.66
C LEU A 51 0.81 -2.26 21.40
N VAL A 52 2.13 -2.16 21.54
CA VAL A 52 3.05 -1.93 20.41
C VAL A 52 2.92 -3.04 19.37
N ALA A 53 2.90 -4.30 19.78
CA ALA A 53 2.74 -5.43 18.87
C ALA A 53 1.36 -5.41 18.16
N PHE A 54 0.29 -5.12 18.89
CA PHE A 54 -1.06 -5.04 18.34
C PHE A 54 -1.21 -3.89 17.34
N SER A 55 -0.67 -2.71 17.66
CA SER A 55 -0.63 -1.55 16.75
C SER A 55 0.21 -1.85 15.50
N ALA A 56 1.37 -2.50 15.67
CA ALA A 56 2.22 -2.94 14.55
C ALA A 56 1.50 -3.89 13.60
N MET A 57 0.79 -4.89 14.14
CA MET A 57 0.00 -5.82 13.35
C MET A 57 -1.18 -5.15 12.65
N THR A 58 -1.84 -4.20 13.32
CA THR A 58 -2.97 -3.45 12.76
C THR A 58 -2.53 -2.56 11.61
N ILE A 59 -1.51 -1.71 11.82
CA ILE A 59 -0.96 -0.82 10.80
C ILE A 59 -0.31 -1.60 9.67
N GLY A 60 0.46 -2.64 10.00
CA GLY A 60 1.08 -3.51 9.00
C GLY A 60 0.02 -4.14 8.10
N THR A 61 -1.00 -4.77 8.69
CA THR A 61 -2.08 -5.42 7.93
C THR A 61 -2.82 -4.44 7.05
N ALA A 62 -3.17 -3.25 7.57
CA ALA A 62 -3.80 -2.20 6.78
C ALA A 62 -2.90 -1.75 5.62
N SER A 63 -1.61 -1.48 5.88
CA SER A 63 -0.64 -1.01 4.88
C SER A 63 -0.39 -2.04 3.77
N GLY A 64 -0.29 -3.32 4.13
CA GLY A 64 -0.08 -4.42 3.17
C GLY A 64 -1.35 -4.82 2.43
N GLY A 65 -2.51 -4.72 3.09
CA GLY A 65 -3.80 -5.22 2.60
C GLY A 65 -4.64 -4.21 1.84
N VAL A 66 -4.45 -2.89 2.02
CA VAL A 66 -5.32 -1.88 1.39
C VAL A 66 -5.33 -1.95 -0.14
N LEU A 67 -4.22 -2.39 -0.76
CA LEU A 67 -4.17 -2.57 -2.22
C LEU A 67 -4.99 -3.76 -2.73
N VAL A 68 -5.33 -4.74 -1.88
CA VAL A 68 -6.29 -5.81 -2.24
C VAL A 68 -7.63 -5.19 -2.58
N TYR A 69 -8.02 -4.19 -1.79
CA TYR A 69 -9.34 -3.60 -1.84
C TYR A 69 -9.43 -2.43 -2.82
N LEU A 70 -8.33 -1.69 -3.01
CA LEU A 70 -8.23 -0.64 -4.03
C LEU A 70 -7.96 -1.19 -5.44
N PHE A 71 -7.34 -2.37 -5.56
CA PHE A 71 -6.98 -3.01 -6.83
C PHE A 71 -7.31 -4.50 -6.84
N PRO A 72 -8.59 -4.89 -6.72
CA PRO A 72 -9.00 -6.29 -6.59
C PRO A 72 -8.67 -7.12 -7.83
N PRO A 73 -7.77 -8.12 -7.77
CA PRO A 73 -7.24 -8.82 -8.96
C PRO A 73 -8.35 -9.40 -9.84
N ASP A 74 -9.37 -10.05 -9.25
CA ASP A 74 -10.60 -10.49 -9.92
C ASP A 74 -11.83 -10.01 -9.15
N GLN A 75 -12.72 -9.26 -9.83
CA GLN A 75 -14.02 -8.90 -9.25
C GLN A 75 -14.94 -10.12 -9.10
N ASP A 76 -14.77 -11.16 -9.93
CA ASP A 76 -15.57 -12.39 -9.85
C ASP A 76 -15.27 -13.21 -8.60
N VAL A 77 -14.00 -13.31 -8.18
CA VAL A 77 -13.62 -14.03 -6.94
C VAL A 77 -14.13 -13.29 -5.70
N ILE A 78 -14.16 -11.96 -5.75
CA ILE A 78 -14.69 -11.11 -4.67
C ILE A 78 -16.22 -11.11 -4.66
N GLY A 79 -16.86 -11.20 -5.83
CA GLY A 79 -18.29 -11.46 -5.99
C GLY A 79 -18.72 -12.80 -5.40
N VAL A 80 -17.93 -13.85 -5.61
CA VAL A 80 -18.14 -15.18 -5.00
C VAL A 80 -17.95 -15.15 -3.48
N ALA A 81 -17.09 -14.26 -2.96
CA ALA A 81 -16.92 -14.03 -1.51
C ALA A 81 -18.02 -13.14 -0.88
N GLY A 82 -19.04 -12.73 -1.64
CA GLY A 82 -20.15 -11.90 -1.13
C GLY A 82 -19.80 -10.41 -0.97
N LEU A 83 -18.64 -9.98 -1.44
CA LEU A 83 -18.18 -8.59 -1.47
C LEU A 83 -18.42 -7.94 -2.85
N GLY A 84 -19.46 -8.41 -3.55
CA GLY A 84 -19.68 -8.25 -4.99
C GLY A 84 -20.08 -6.86 -5.50
N SER A 85 -19.67 -5.77 -4.85
CA SER A 85 -19.71 -4.46 -5.49
C SER A 85 -18.40 -3.71 -5.27
N ASP A 86 -17.99 -2.93 -6.27
CA ASP A 86 -16.84 -2.01 -6.23
C ASP A 86 -16.91 -1.06 -5.01
N ASP A 87 -18.09 -0.85 -4.44
CA ASP A 87 -18.30 -0.06 -3.22
C ASP A 87 -17.91 -0.84 -1.94
N ALA A 88 -18.21 -2.14 -1.85
CA ALA A 88 -17.92 -2.94 -0.66
C ALA A 88 -16.41 -3.08 -0.41
N THR A 89 -15.63 -3.29 -1.47
CA THR A 89 -14.16 -3.32 -1.40
C THR A 89 -13.62 -1.94 -1.01
N GLN A 90 -14.14 -0.86 -1.58
CA GLN A 90 -13.75 0.51 -1.21
C GLN A 90 -14.06 0.84 0.25
N HIS A 91 -15.22 0.43 0.75
CA HIS A 91 -15.58 0.59 2.16
C HIS A 91 -14.64 -0.19 3.07
N MET A 92 -14.20 -1.39 2.68
CA MET A 92 -13.22 -2.16 3.43
C MET A 92 -11.84 -1.48 3.42
N ALA A 93 -11.39 -0.96 2.27
CA ALA A 93 -10.15 -0.18 2.18
C ALA A 93 -10.20 1.04 3.12
N LEU A 94 -11.29 1.80 3.08
CA LEU A 94 -11.50 2.96 3.92
C LEU A 94 -11.54 2.58 5.40
N PHE A 95 -12.23 1.49 5.74
CA PHE A 95 -12.30 0.97 7.10
C PHE A 95 -10.90 0.61 7.64
N LEU A 96 -10.08 -0.09 6.85
CA LEU A 96 -8.71 -0.43 7.23
C LEU A 96 -7.85 0.82 7.45
N ILE A 97 -7.98 1.83 6.58
CA ILE A 97 -7.29 3.10 6.73
C ILE A 97 -7.70 3.77 8.05
N LEU A 98 -9.01 3.90 8.30
CA LEU A 98 -9.52 4.54 9.52
C LEU A 98 -9.06 3.79 10.77
N VAL A 99 -9.14 2.46 10.78
CA VAL A 99 -8.65 1.64 11.89
C VAL A 99 -7.15 1.86 12.11
N SER A 100 -6.34 1.88 11.03
CA SER A 100 -4.90 2.08 11.15
C SER A 100 -4.49 3.44 11.71
N LEU A 101 -5.29 4.49 11.47
CA LEU A 101 -5.03 5.84 11.97
C LEU A 101 -5.49 6.02 13.41
N VAL A 102 -6.62 5.42 13.77
CA VAL A 102 -7.30 5.69 15.05
C VAL A 102 -6.89 4.69 16.13
N GLN A 103 -6.68 3.43 15.79
CA GLN A 103 -6.49 2.36 16.78
C GLN A 103 -5.27 2.58 17.71
N PRO A 104 -4.06 2.94 17.23
CA PRO A 104 -2.90 3.09 18.11
C PRO A 104 -3.13 4.18 19.17
N LEU A 105 -3.65 5.34 18.74
CA LEU A 105 -3.94 6.47 19.61
C LEU A 105 -5.08 6.17 20.59
N MET A 106 -6.20 5.65 20.10
CA MET A 106 -7.33 5.30 20.96
C MET A 106 -6.94 4.28 22.01
N SER A 107 -6.17 3.26 21.63
CA SER A 107 -5.70 2.23 22.56
C SER A 107 -4.70 2.80 23.57
N GLY A 108 -3.82 3.72 23.13
CA GLY A 108 -2.93 4.49 24.01
C GLY A 108 -3.71 5.26 25.07
N PHE A 109 -4.69 6.08 24.68
CA PHE A 109 -5.49 6.86 25.63
C PHE A 109 -6.38 6.02 26.53
N ILE A 110 -6.98 4.92 26.03
CA ILE A 110 -7.87 4.08 26.82
C ILE A 110 -7.09 3.30 27.89
N PHE A 111 -5.96 2.70 27.50
CA PHE A 111 -5.23 1.79 28.39
C PHE A 111 -4.08 2.45 29.14
N PHE A 112 -3.57 3.59 28.67
CA PHE A 112 -2.38 4.29 29.18
C PHE A 112 -2.63 5.79 29.37
N PHE A 113 -3.85 6.16 29.78
CA PHE A 113 -4.29 7.54 29.94
C PHE A 113 -3.29 8.41 30.71
N ASP A 114 -2.80 7.96 31.87
CA ASP A 114 -1.90 8.74 32.72
C ASP A 114 -0.58 9.09 32.02
N TYR A 115 -0.11 8.24 31.10
CA TYR A 115 1.11 8.49 30.33
C TYR A 115 0.83 9.38 29.11
N TYR A 116 -0.23 9.10 28.36
CA TYR A 116 -0.56 9.82 27.12
C TYR A 116 -1.14 11.23 27.38
N SER A 117 -1.86 11.43 28.49
CA SER A 117 -2.41 12.74 28.86
C SER A 117 -1.35 13.69 29.41
N ALA A 118 -0.24 13.16 29.93
CA ALA A 118 0.89 13.91 30.45
C ALA A 118 1.99 14.17 29.39
N ASP A 119 1.84 13.63 28.17
CA ASP A 119 2.81 13.79 27.09
C ASP A 119 2.71 15.16 26.43
N GLU A 120 3.66 16.05 26.74
CA GLU A 120 3.74 17.40 26.17
C GLU A 120 3.93 17.41 24.64
N PHE A 121 4.45 16.31 24.07
CA PHE A 121 4.73 16.18 22.64
C PHE A 121 3.68 15.34 21.90
N ILE A 122 2.53 15.06 22.52
CA ILE A 122 1.51 14.15 21.97
C ILE A 122 1.10 14.49 20.53
N PHE A 123 1.01 15.78 20.17
CA PHE A 123 0.68 16.20 18.81
C PHE A 123 1.72 15.77 17.77
N ILE A 124 3.01 15.79 18.12
CA ILE A 124 4.10 15.35 17.24
C ILE A 124 3.99 13.84 17.01
N TRP A 125 3.70 13.09 18.08
CA TRP A 125 3.52 11.64 18.01
C TRP A 125 2.30 11.24 17.19
N VAL A 126 1.17 11.93 17.35
CA VAL A 126 -0.02 11.74 16.50
C VAL A 126 0.31 11.92 15.01
N ILE A 127 1.03 12.98 14.66
CA ILE A 127 1.42 13.23 13.26
C ILE A 127 2.37 12.12 12.77
N THR A 128 3.33 11.73 13.61
CA THR A 128 4.32 10.69 13.27
C THR A 128 3.65 9.33 13.07
N ASP A 129 2.69 8.98 13.94
CA ASP A 129 1.91 7.75 13.85
C ASP A 129 1.04 7.72 12.59
N PHE A 130 0.55 8.87 12.12
CA PHE A 130 -0.22 8.98 10.86
C PHE A 130 0.67 8.78 9.63
N LEU A 131 1.97 9.07 9.72
CA LEU A 131 2.93 8.82 8.65
C LEU A 131 3.20 7.32 8.46
N ALA A 132 3.11 6.51 9.52
CA ALA A 132 3.39 5.07 9.45
C ALA A 132 2.51 4.32 8.42
N PRO A 133 1.15 4.35 8.50
CA PRO A 133 0.31 3.70 7.49
C PRO A 133 0.46 4.34 6.11
N SER A 134 0.68 5.67 6.04
CA SER A 134 0.87 6.39 4.78
C SER A 134 2.13 5.96 4.04
N ALA A 135 3.24 5.79 4.76
CA ALA A 135 4.50 5.30 4.23
C ALA A 135 4.42 3.82 3.85
N GLY A 136 3.75 3.00 4.67
CA GLY A 136 3.47 1.59 4.35
C GLY A 136 2.67 1.44 3.05
N PHE A 137 1.60 2.21 2.89
CA PHE A 137 0.81 2.27 1.66
C PHE A 137 1.65 2.69 0.45
N THR A 138 2.46 3.74 0.60
CA THR A 138 3.32 4.24 -0.46
C THR A 138 4.35 3.19 -0.88
N ALA A 139 4.98 2.51 0.08
CA ALA A 139 5.91 1.41 -0.20
C ALA A 139 5.23 0.27 -0.97
N SER A 140 3.98 -0.03 -0.63
CA SER A 140 3.14 -1.02 -1.31
C SER A 140 2.90 -0.64 -2.77
N LEU A 141 2.47 0.59 -3.04
CA LEU A 141 2.24 1.11 -4.39
C LEU A 141 3.52 1.14 -5.24
N LEU A 142 4.62 1.63 -4.67
CA LEU A 142 5.90 1.69 -5.35
C LEU A 142 6.41 0.30 -5.71
N HIS A 143 6.26 -0.67 -4.81
CA HIS A 143 6.63 -2.04 -5.09
C HIS A 143 5.86 -2.58 -6.30
N ARG A 144 4.53 -2.44 -6.30
CA ARG A 144 3.68 -2.94 -7.38
C ARG A 144 3.97 -2.25 -8.72
N THR A 145 4.14 -0.93 -8.70
CA THR A 145 4.52 -0.14 -9.88
C THR A 145 5.87 -0.59 -10.45
N ASN A 146 6.86 -0.88 -9.59
CA ASN A 146 8.16 -1.36 -10.03
C ASN A 146 8.08 -2.78 -10.61
N THR A 147 7.24 -3.66 -10.08
CA THR A 147 7.02 -5.00 -10.64
C THR A 147 6.41 -4.91 -12.04
N ILE A 148 5.36 -4.09 -12.23
CA ILE A 148 4.78 -3.84 -13.57
C ILE A 148 5.84 -3.28 -14.52
N ALA A 149 6.70 -2.37 -14.07
CA ALA A 149 7.78 -1.83 -14.90
C ALA A 149 8.81 -2.90 -15.29
N GLN A 150 9.13 -3.83 -14.40
CA GLN A 150 10.02 -4.97 -14.70
C GLN A 150 9.39 -5.91 -15.73
N ASP A 151 8.09 -6.19 -15.61
CA ASP A 151 7.37 -7.05 -16.54
C ASP A 151 7.26 -6.38 -17.91
N LEU A 152 6.97 -5.07 -17.97
CA LEU A 152 7.00 -4.29 -19.20
C LEU A 152 8.39 -4.36 -19.86
N LYS A 153 9.45 -4.18 -19.08
CA LYS A 153 10.84 -4.27 -19.58
C LYS A 153 11.14 -5.66 -20.15
N SER A 154 10.68 -6.73 -19.49
CA SER A 154 10.82 -8.10 -19.98
C SER A 154 9.94 -8.40 -21.19
N TYR A 155 8.77 -7.79 -21.30
CA TYR A 155 7.88 -7.97 -22.44
C TYR A 155 8.47 -7.30 -23.70
N PHE A 156 8.93 -6.05 -23.56
CA PHE A 156 9.48 -5.27 -24.67
C PHE A 156 10.92 -5.64 -25.05
N SER A 157 11.55 -6.62 -24.40
CA SER A 157 12.80 -7.20 -24.91
C SER A 157 12.58 -8.06 -26.16
N GLU A 158 11.37 -8.59 -26.33
CA GLU A 158 10.99 -9.48 -27.44
C GLU A 158 9.86 -8.91 -28.30
N ASN A 159 9.11 -7.94 -27.78
CA ASN A 159 7.95 -7.35 -28.43
C ASN A 159 8.14 -5.84 -28.65
N THR A 160 7.42 -5.27 -29.61
CA THR A 160 7.48 -3.83 -29.92
C THR A 160 6.19 -3.08 -29.55
N ARG A 161 5.09 -3.81 -29.36
CA ARG A 161 3.76 -3.25 -29.09
C ARG A 161 3.00 -4.16 -28.14
N LEU A 162 2.19 -3.56 -27.28
CA LEU A 162 1.28 -4.20 -26.36
C LEU A 162 -0.05 -3.45 -26.41
N LYS A 163 -1.14 -4.13 -26.80
CA LYS A 163 -2.46 -3.53 -26.79
C LYS A 163 -3.04 -3.56 -25.39
N LEU A 164 -3.66 -2.46 -24.95
CA LEU A 164 -4.32 -2.43 -23.64
C LEU A 164 -5.44 -3.49 -23.54
N SER A 165 -6.08 -3.85 -24.66
CA SER A 165 -7.09 -4.90 -24.73
C SER A 165 -6.56 -6.30 -24.38
N GLU A 166 -5.24 -6.51 -24.42
CA GLU A 166 -4.61 -7.79 -24.05
C GLU A 166 -4.28 -7.87 -22.56
N LEU A 167 -4.48 -6.79 -21.80
CA LEU A 167 -4.24 -6.76 -20.35
C LEU A 167 -5.54 -7.14 -19.64
N GLU A 168 -5.72 -8.43 -19.35
CA GLU A 168 -6.96 -8.96 -18.75
C GLU A 168 -7.30 -8.24 -17.44
N TRP A 169 -6.29 -7.92 -16.64
CA TRP A 169 -6.43 -7.15 -15.41
C TRP A 169 -6.86 -5.69 -15.58
N LEU A 170 -6.95 -5.14 -16.79
CA LEU A 170 -7.59 -3.83 -17.02
C LEU A 170 -9.09 -3.94 -17.28
N HIS A 171 -9.62 -5.15 -17.50
CA HIS A 171 -11.00 -5.39 -17.90
C HIS A 171 -11.84 -5.93 -16.75
N GLY A 172 -13.17 -5.94 -16.93
CA GLY A 172 -14.11 -6.53 -15.97
C GLY A 172 -14.16 -5.82 -14.62
N VAL A 173 -13.70 -4.57 -14.54
CA VAL A 173 -13.68 -3.79 -13.29
C VAL A 173 -14.46 -2.49 -13.38
N GLY A 174 -14.92 -2.02 -12.22
CA GLY A 174 -15.63 -0.75 -12.10
C GLY A 174 -14.80 0.45 -12.61
N PRO A 175 -15.45 1.54 -13.06
CA PRO A 175 -14.78 2.67 -13.70
C PRO A 175 -13.71 3.33 -12.83
N ARG A 176 -13.87 3.32 -11.49
CA ARG A 176 -12.88 3.86 -10.55
C ARG A 176 -11.64 2.97 -10.48
N THR A 177 -11.84 1.68 -10.30
CA THR A 177 -10.77 0.67 -10.25
C THR A 177 -9.98 0.64 -11.57
N ALA A 178 -10.66 0.77 -12.71
CA ALA A 178 -10.01 0.91 -14.02
C ALA A 178 -9.10 2.16 -14.08
N ALA A 179 -9.59 3.32 -13.62
CA ALA A 179 -8.81 4.56 -13.61
C ALA A 179 -7.55 4.45 -12.74
N TYR A 180 -7.66 3.83 -11.56
CA TYR A 180 -6.50 3.61 -10.69
C TYR A 180 -5.48 2.65 -11.32
N ARG A 181 -5.94 1.54 -11.91
CA ARG A 181 -5.08 0.58 -12.62
C ARG A 181 -4.36 1.21 -13.80
N MET A 182 -5.08 2.02 -14.57
CA MET A 182 -4.51 2.77 -15.68
C MET A 182 -3.43 3.76 -15.20
N GLY A 183 -3.70 4.52 -14.13
CA GLY A 183 -2.70 5.41 -13.54
C GLY A 183 -1.45 4.68 -13.03
N MET A 184 -1.61 3.46 -12.50
CA MET A 184 -0.47 2.62 -12.10
C MET A 184 0.34 2.15 -13.32
N LEU A 185 -0.33 1.74 -14.39
CA LEU A 185 0.31 1.36 -15.65
C LEU A 185 1.08 2.54 -16.26
N GLU A 186 0.48 3.73 -16.31
CA GLU A 186 1.13 4.94 -16.82
C GLU A 186 2.40 5.29 -16.02
N ASN A 187 2.32 5.19 -14.69
CA ASN A 187 3.47 5.39 -13.82
C ASN A 187 4.56 4.32 -14.01
N ALA A 188 4.18 3.08 -14.31
CA ALA A 188 5.13 2.01 -14.60
C ALA A 188 5.81 2.22 -15.97
N ILE A 189 5.04 2.62 -17.00
CA ILE A 189 5.55 2.93 -18.34
C ILE A 189 6.61 4.03 -18.28
N ARG A 190 6.36 5.12 -17.53
CA ARG A 190 7.34 6.21 -17.35
C ARG A 190 8.68 5.78 -16.75
N ARG A 191 8.74 4.60 -16.11
CA ARG A 191 9.97 4.05 -15.51
C ARG A 191 10.73 3.13 -16.46
N VAL A 192 10.15 2.75 -17.60
CA VAL A 192 10.79 1.91 -18.61
C VAL A 192 11.25 2.81 -19.76
N LYS A 193 12.55 2.77 -20.05
CA LYS A 193 13.14 3.58 -21.12
C LYS A 193 12.55 3.18 -22.48
N ASP A 194 12.33 4.17 -23.34
CA ASP A 194 11.88 3.99 -24.73
C ASP A 194 10.49 3.33 -24.85
N VAL A 195 9.69 3.30 -23.77
CA VAL A 195 8.32 2.76 -23.77
C VAL A 195 7.33 3.90 -23.51
N HIS A 196 6.31 4.02 -24.37
CA HIS A 196 5.34 5.10 -24.33
C HIS A 196 3.91 4.59 -24.51
N LEU A 197 2.96 5.28 -23.88
CA LEU A 197 1.53 5.06 -24.14
C LEU A 197 1.09 5.89 -25.35
N ARG A 198 0.55 5.23 -26.39
CA ARG A 198 -0.05 5.86 -27.58
C ARG A 198 -1.49 5.38 -27.75
N GLY A 199 -2.44 6.20 -27.30
CA GLY A 199 -3.86 5.85 -27.36
C GLY A 199 -4.15 4.58 -26.57
N HIS A 200 -4.50 3.49 -27.27
CA HIS A 200 -4.86 2.20 -26.68
C HIS A 200 -3.72 1.16 -26.74
N GLU A 201 -2.49 1.60 -27.05
CA GLU A 201 -1.32 0.73 -27.16
C GLU A 201 -0.15 1.30 -26.35
N VAL A 202 0.63 0.40 -25.76
CA VAL A 202 1.95 0.69 -25.21
C VAL A 202 2.97 0.27 -26.27
N VAL A 203 3.84 1.19 -26.68
CA VAL A 203 4.76 1.01 -27.81
C VAL A 203 6.19 1.24 -27.34
N PHE A 204 7.10 0.38 -27.80
CA PHE A 204 8.53 0.63 -27.67
C PHE A 204 9.01 1.45 -28.87
N GLU A 205 9.46 2.68 -28.61
CA GLU A 205 10.05 3.57 -29.59
C GLU A 205 11.40 4.03 -29.06
N LYS A 206 12.47 3.56 -29.70
CA LYS A 206 13.83 3.97 -29.36
C LYS A 206 13.94 5.48 -29.64
N ASP A 207 14.23 6.27 -28.61
CA ASP A 207 14.28 7.73 -28.72
C ASP A 207 15.18 8.13 -29.91
N PRO A 208 14.66 8.81 -30.95
CA PRO A 208 15.47 9.23 -32.08
C PRO A 208 16.44 10.37 -31.72
N PHE A 209 16.28 10.98 -30.54
CA PHE A 209 17.12 12.08 -30.05
C PHE A 209 17.57 11.83 -28.60
N PRO A 210 18.73 11.20 -28.37
CA PRO A 210 19.33 11.19 -27.04
C PRO A 210 19.83 12.60 -26.75
N ILE A 211 19.16 13.33 -25.87
CA ILE A 211 19.69 14.57 -25.31
C ILE A 211 20.77 14.15 -24.31
N GLY A 212 22.03 14.38 -24.68
CA GLY A 212 23.22 14.16 -23.85
C GLY A 212 23.44 15.25 -22.80
#